data_AF-E3NFE7-F1
#
_entry.id   AF-E3NFE7-F1
#
_cell.length_a   1.000
_cell.length_b   1.000
_cell.length_c   1.000
_cell.angle_alpha   90.00
_cell.angle_beta   90.00
_cell.angle_gamma   90.00
#
_symmetry.space_group_name_H-M   'P 1'
#
loop_
_entity.id
_entity.type
_entity.pdbx_description
1 polymer ?
#
loop_
_entity_poly.entity_id
_entity_poly.type
_entity_poly.pdbx_seq_one_letter_code
_entity_poly.pdbx_strand_id
1 'polypeptide(L)'
;MKRTTNDQQTSFQSDYFLTQLAHFTEAKFSLFEHAPLVERRERFRNHIERDEMPLTFCKMGINIPVKLETSQTIGNEINFRSRPFVFNGIWVKVVGTMNTETLDGRVRFERFQRETRVPRVISQLTDIKRIPEVEEETIGLTEAEMAALRREGLNI
;
A
#
# COMPACT_ATOMS: atom_id res chain seq x y z
N MET A 1 13.25 -25.02 2.51
CA MET A 1 12.07 -25.18 1.64
C MET A 1 11.49 -23.81 1.32
N LYS A 2 11.38 -23.43 0.03
CA LYS A 2 10.62 -22.24 -0.37
C LYS A 2 9.14 -22.49 -0.08
N ARG A 3 8.52 -21.63 0.71
CA ARG A 3 7.08 -21.70 1.04
C ARG A 3 6.18 -21.10 -0.05
N THR A 4 6.76 -20.62 -1.15
CA THR A 4 6.05 -19.82 -2.16
C THR A 4 6.28 -20.35 -3.57
N THR A 5 5.27 -20.24 -4.43
CA THR A 5 5.39 -20.59 -5.85
C THR A 5 6.31 -19.60 -6.58
N ASN A 6 6.95 -20.05 -7.67
CA ASN A 6 7.84 -19.18 -8.44
C ASN A 6 7.05 -18.14 -9.24
N ASP A 7 6.02 -18.58 -9.97
CA ASP A 7 5.12 -17.71 -10.71
C ASP A 7 3.88 -17.35 -9.88
N GLN A 8 4.03 -16.31 -9.08
CA GLN A 8 2.98 -15.80 -8.20
C GLN A 8 1.76 -15.27 -8.96
N GLN A 9 1.91 -14.75 -10.18
CA GLN A 9 0.82 -14.12 -10.92
C GLN A 9 -0.10 -15.20 -11.50
N THR A 10 0.47 -16.13 -12.26
CA THR A 10 -0.29 -17.22 -12.88
C THR A 10 -0.91 -18.11 -11.82
N SER A 11 -0.19 -18.38 -10.72
CA SER A 11 -0.73 -19.18 -9.61
C SER A 11 -1.95 -18.51 -8.96
N PHE A 12 -1.94 -17.18 -8.77
CA PHE A 12 -3.09 -16.45 -8.20
C PHE A 12 -4.33 -16.54 -9.11
N GLN A 13 -4.14 -16.55 -10.43
CA GLN A 13 -5.22 -16.60 -11.42
C GLN A 13 -5.74 -18.01 -11.71
N SER A 14 -5.01 -19.05 -11.31
CA SER A 14 -5.36 -20.45 -11.57
C SER A 14 -5.72 -21.25 -10.32
N ASP A 15 -5.37 -20.77 -9.12
CA ASP A 15 -5.75 -21.41 -7.86
C ASP A 15 -7.27 -21.38 -7.66
N TYR A 16 -7.84 -22.55 -7.38
CA TYR A 16 -9.28 -22.76 -7.26
C TYR A 16 -9.93 -21.86 -6.19
N PHE A 17 -9.27 -21.66 -5.05
CA PHE A 17 -9.80 -20.81 -3.98
C PHE A 17 -9.60 -19.34 -4.30
N LEU A 18 -8.40 -18.96 -4.75
CA LEU A 18 -8.06 -17.55 -4.99
C LEU A 18 -8.85 -16.95 -6.14
N THR A 19 -9.18 -17.71 -7.18
CA THR A 19 -10.08 -17.23 -8.25
C THR A 19 -11.46 -16.85 -7.73
N GLN A 20 -11.98 -17.58 -6.74
CA GLN A 20 -13.26 -17.26 -6.09
C GLN A 20 -13.11 -16.09 -5.11
N LEU A 21 -12.04 -16.09 -4.33
CA LEU A 21 -11.77 -15.11 -3.27
C LEU A 21 -11.26 -13.77 -3.81
N ALA A 22 -10.80 -13.70 -5.07
CA ALA A 22 -10.40 -12.45 -5.72
C ALA A 22 -11.56 -11.47 -5.95
N HIS A 23 -12.80 -11.99 -5.95
CA HIS A 23 -14.01 -11.18 -6.00
C HIS A 23 -14.56 -10.95 -4.60
N PHE A 24 -15.29 -9.85 -4.42
CA PHE A 24 -15.91 -9.55 -3.14
C PHE A 24 -16.93 -10.63 -2.75
N THR A 25 -16.62 -11.36 -1.70
CA THR A 25 -17.42 -12.41 -1.10
C THR A 25 -17.86 -12.03 0.31
N GLU A 26 -18.90 -12.67 0.80
CA GLU A 26 -19.40 -12.47 2.15
C GLU A 26 -18.42 -13.06 3.17
N ALA A 27 -18.17 -12.29 4.23
CA ALA A 27 -17.42 -12.75 5.38
C ALA A 27 -18.10 -12.36 6.69
N LYS A 28 -17.78 -13.12 7.74
CA LYS A 28 -18.29 -12.90 9.09
C LYS A 28 -17.16 -12.92 10.09
N PHE A 29 -17.36 -12.25 11.22
CA PHE A 29 -16.48 -12.42 12.37
C PHE A 29 -16.63 -13.84 12.95
N SER A 30 -15.54 -14.61 12.90
CA SER A 30 -15.56 -16.07 13.14
C SER A 30 -15.71 -16.50 14.59
N LEU A 31 -15.48 -15.61 15.56
CA LEU A 31 -15.35 -16.02 16.95
C LEU A 31 -16.65 -15.88 17.74
N PHE A 32 -16.79 -16.75 18.74
CA PHE A 32 -17.84 -16.71 19.75
C PHE A 32 -19.27 -16.79 19.18
N GLU A 33 -19.51 -17.63 18.17
CA GLU A 33 -20.84 -17.76 17.54
C GLU A 33 -21.95 -18.20 18.52
N HIS A 34 -21.58 -18.87 19.62
CA HIS A 34 -22.47 -19.27 20.71
C HIS A 34 -22.84 -18.12 21.66
N ALA A 35 -22.07 -17.04 21.67
CA ALA A 35 -22.23 -15.94 22.61
C ALA A 35 -23.32 -14.96 22.12
N PRO A 36 -23.97 -14.23 23.04
CA PRO A 36 -24.92 -13.17 22.68
C PRO A 36 -24.28 -12.11 21.79
N LEU A 37 -25.08 -11.52 20.88
CA LEU A 37 -24.58 -10.55 19.90
C LEU A 37 -23.86 -9.36 20.54
N VAL A 38 -24.33 -8.89 21.70
CA VAL A 38 -23.70 -7.78 22.44
C VAL A 38 -22.26 -8.12 22.83
N GLU A 39 -22.02 -9.32 23.38
CA GLU A 39 -20.67 -9.76 23.73
C GLU A 39 -19.82 -9.91 22.46
N ARG A 40 -20.37 -10.49 21.40
CA ARG A 40 -19.64 -10.67 20.12
C ARG A 40 -19.17 -9.32 19.54
N ARG A 41 -20.00 -8.27 19.63
CA ARG A 41 -19.63 -6.92 19.20
C ARG A 41 -18.49 -6.32 20.01
N GLU A 42 -18.49 -6.55 21.32
CA GLU A 42 -17.39 -6.13 22.19
C GLU A 42 -16.11 -6.88 21.84
N ARG A 43 -16.18 -8.21 21.67
CA ARG A 43 -15.04 -9.04 21.25
C ARG A 43 -14.51 -8.62 19.89
N PHE A 44 -15.38 -8.27 18.95
CA PHE A 44 -15.01 -7.76 17.65
C PHE A 44 -14.17 -6.49 17.78
N ARG A 45 -14.64 -5.48 18.54
CA ARG A 45 -13.88 -4.25 18.79
C ARG A 45 -12.52 -4.51 19.41
N ASN A 46 -12.46 -5.39 20.41
CA ASN A 46 -11.19 -5.77 21.06
C ASN A 46 -10.19 -6.42 20.09
N HIS A 47 -10.65 -7.10 19.04
CA HIS A 47 -9.75 -7.66 18.02
C HIS A 47 -9.25 -6.59 17.06
N ILE A 48 -10.10 -5.62 16.68
CA ILE A 48 -9.68 -4.47 15.87
C ILE A 48 -8.57 -3.68 16.57
N GLU A 49 -8.72 -3.42 17.87
CA GLU A 49 -7.71 -2.73 18.69
C GLU A 49 -6.38 -3.49 18.76
N ARG A 50 -6.40 -4.79 18.50
CA ARG A 50 -5.22 -5.68 18.48
C ARG A 50 -4.68 -5.91 17.06
N ASP A 51 -5.13 -5.13 16.09
CA ASP A 51 -4.82 -5.29 14.68
C ASP A 51 -5.09 -6.71 14.17
N GLU A 52 -6.18 -7.34 14.61
CA GLU A 52 -6.56 -8.69 14.21
C GLU A 52 -8.02 -8.76 13.79
N MET A 53 -8.31 -9.53 12.75
CA MET A 53 -9.65 -9.76 12.25
C MET A 53 -9.82 -11.24 11.89
N PRO A 54 -10.33 -12.07 12.80
CA PRO A 54 -10.78 -13.42 12.52
C PRO A 54 -11.98 -13.41 11.56
N LEU A 55 -11.78 -13.89 10.33
CA LEU A 55 -12.80 -13.88 9.28
C LEU A 55 -13.17 -15.29 8.81
N THR A 56 -14.47 -15.53 8.71
CA THR A 56 -15.07 -16.71 8.07
C THR A 56 -15.50 -16.29 6.69
N PHE A 57 -14.93 -16.88 5.64
CA PHE A 57 -15.31 -16.65 4.25
C PHE A 57 -16.45 -17.60 3.90
N CYS A 58 -17.69 -17.13 4.00
CA CYS A 58 -18.88 -17.97 4.02
C CYS A 58 -19.01 -18.89 2.82
N LYS A 59 -18.73 -18.38 1.61
CA LYS A 59 -18.84 -19.16 0.37
C LYS A 59 -17.91 -20.39 0.38
N MET A 60 -16.73 -20.24 0.98
CA MET A 60 -15.67 -21.27 0.97
C MET A 60 -15.61 -22.07 2.27
N GLY A 61 -16.34 -21.64 3.31
CA GLY A 61 -16.31 -22.31 4.62
C GLY A 61 -14.93 -22.30 5.29
N ILE A 62 -14.08 -21.31 4.97
CA ILE A 62 -12.73 -21.21 5.52
C ILE A 62 -12.62 -20.09 6.55
N ASN A 63 -11.87 -20.33 7.61
CA ASN A 63 -11.59 -19.37 8.67
C ASN A 63 -10.14 -18.91 8.58
N ILE A 64 -9.92 -17.61 8.50
CA ILE A 64 -8.58 -17.02 8.38
C ILE A 64 -8.47 -15.86 9.38
N PRO A 65 -7.57 -15.95 10.38
CA PRO A 65 -7.21 -14.81 11.19
C PRO A 65 -6.30 -13.89 10.38
N VAL A 66 -6.83 -12.75 9.94
CA VAL A 66 -6.02 -11.76 9.21
C VAL A 66 -5.50 -10.69 10.17
N LYS A 67 -4.21 -10.35 10.05
CA LYS A 67 -3.63 -9.21 10.78
C LYS A 67 -3.89 -7.94 10.00
N LEU A 68 -4.33 -6.88 10.66
CA LEU A 68 -4.64 -5.60 10.04
C LEU A 68 -3.35 -4.80 9.80
N GLU A 69 -3.27 -4.17 8.63
CA GLU A 69 -2.29 -3.15 8.28
C GLU A 69 -2.90 -1.77 8.48
N THR A 70 -4.14 -1.60 8.01
CA THR A 70 -4.94 -0.40 8.23
C THR A 70 -6.39 -0.76 8.50
N SER A 71 -7.05 0.04 9.33
CA SER A 71 -8.50 0.01 9.53
C SER A 71 -9.02 1.41 9.77
N GLN A 72 -10.15 1.73 9.15
CA GLN A 72 -10.84 3.01 9.32
C GLN A 72 -12.32 2.75 9.57
N THR A 73 -12.82 3.28 10.67
CA THR A 73 -14.23 3.18 11.05
C THR A 73 -15.00 4.40 10.55
N ILE A 74 -16.09 4.17 9.83
CA ILE A 74 -17.01 5.19 9.32
C ILE A 74 -18.42 4.75 9.71
N GLY A 75 -18.98 5.39 10.75
CA GLY A 75 -20.25 4.96 11.33
C GLY A 75 -20.15 3.53 11.86
N ASN A 76 -21.01 2.64 11.35
CA ASN A 76 -21.04 1.22 11.72
C ASN A 76 -20.21 0.34 10.78
N GLU A 77 -19.44 0.91 9.85
CA GLU A 77 -18.60 0.15 8.92
C GLU A 77 -17.12 0.34 9.21
N ILE A 78 -16.36 -0.75 9.16
CA ILE A 78 -14.90 -0.75 9.23
C ILE A 78 -14.38 -1.13 7.86
N ASN A 79 -13.73 -0.18 7.19
CA ASN A 79 -12.92 -0.43 6.01
C ASN A 79 -11.53 -0.88 6.47
N PHE A 80 -11.02 -1.99 5.93
CA PHE A 80 -9.73 -2.51 6.38
C PHE A 80 -8.90 -3.10 5.24
N ARG A 81 -7.60 -3.17 5.52
CA ARG A 81 -6.61 -3.91 4.73
C ARG A 81 -5.78 -4.75 5.67
N SER A 82 -5.56 -6.01 5.32
CA SER A 82 -4.66 -6.89 6.05
C SER A 82 -3.20 -6.64 5.66
N ARG A 83 -2.31 -6.99 6.58
CA ARG A 83 -0.90 -7.23 6.26
C ARG A 83 -0.79 -8.37 5.24
N PRO A 84 0.23 -8.35 4.38
CA PRO A 84 0.47 -9.44 3.44
C PRO A 84 0.76 -10.76 4.16
N PHE A 85 0.22 -11.86 3.62
CA PHE A 85 0.50 -13.22 4.09
C PHE A 85 0.55 -14.20 2.92
N VAL A 86 0.99 -15.43 3.19
CA VAL A 86 1.07 -16.49 2.19
C VAL A 86 -0.14 -17.40 2.31
N PHE A 87 -0.88 -17.57 1.22
CA PHE A 87 -2.00 -18.50 1.09
C PHE A 87 -1.75 -19.43 -0.11
N ASN A 88 -1.76 -20.75 0.11
CA ASN A 88 -1.39 -21.75 -0.92
C ASN A 88 -0.07 -21.43 -1.65
N GLY A 89 0.91 -20.89 -0.93
CA GLY A 89 2.19 -20.50 -1.50
C GLY A 89 2.18 -19.20 -2.32
N ILE A 90 1.10 -18.43 -2.26
CA ILE A 90 0.92 -17.17 -3.00
C ILE A 90 0.81 -16.01 -2.02
N TRP A 91 1.54 -14.93 -2.27
CA TRP A 91 1.47 -13.71 -1.49
C TRP A 91 0.19 -12.94 -1.80
N VAL A 92 -0.59 -12.71 -0.76
CA VAL A 92 -1.89 -12.06 -0.83
C VAL A 92 -2.07 -11.11 0.34
N LYS A 93 -3.08 -10.25 0.22
CA LYS A 93 -3.65 -9.47 1.31
C LYS A 93 -5.17 -9.52 1.17
N VAL A 94 -5.88 -9.28 2.27
CA VAL A 94 -7.33 -9.17 2.28
C VAL A 94 -7.72 -7.72 2.43
N VAL A 95 -8.69 -7.28 1.63
CA VAL A 95 -9.30 -5.95 1.76
C VAL A 95 -10.80 -6.10 1.82
N GLY A 96 -11.46 -5.21 2.54
CA GLY A 96 -12.91 -5.22 2.59
C GLY A 96 -13.51 -4.34 3.65
N THR A 97 -14.79 -4.57 3.88
CA THR A 97 -15.60 -3.89 4.87
C THR A 97 -16.26 -4.87 5.80
N MET A 98 -16.39 -4.50 7.08
CA MET A 98 -17.17 -5.24 8.09
C MET A 98 -18.12 -4.28 8.79
N ASN A 99 -19.33 -4.73 9.07
CA ASN A 99 -20.29 -3.98 9.87
C ASN A 99 -20.11 -4.31 11.37
N THR A 100 -19.96 -3.29 12.21
CA THR A 100 -19.71 -3.44 13.66
C THR A 100 -20.93 -3.94 14.43
N GLU A 101 -22.14 -3.78 13.88
CA GLU A 101 -23.39 -4.16 14.50
C GLU A 101 -23.84 -5.57 14.08
N THR A 102 -23.77 -5.90 12.80
CA THR A 102 -24.18 -7.23 12.30
C THR A 102 -23.04 -8.24 12.33
N LEU A 103 -21.78 -7.78 12.37
CA LEU A 103 -20.57 -8.60 12.30
C LEU A 103 -20.41 -9.37 10.98
N ASP A 104 -21.16 -8.97 9.96
CA ASP A 104 -21.05 -9.43 8.58
C ASP A 104 -20.35 -8.37 7.73
N GLY A 105 -19.79 -8.78 6.60
CA GLY A 105 -19.06 -7.88 5.72
C GLY A 105 -18.77 -8.47 4.34
N ARG A 106 -18.07 -7.68 3.52
CA ARG A 106 -17.64 -8.08 2.18
C ARG A 106 -16.16 -7.88 2.02
N VAL A 107 -15.48 -8.94 1.61
CA VAL A 107 -14.03 -8.98 1.56
C VAL A 107 -13.56 -9.66 0.27
N ARG A 108 -12.34 -9.37 -0.14
CA ARG A 108 -11.67 -10.06 -1.24
C ARG A 108 -10.18 -10.19 -0.98
N PHE A 109 -9.58 -11.15 -1.63
CA PHE A 109 -8.15 -11.32 -1.74
C PHE A 109 -7.61 -10.44 -2.87
N GLU A 110 -6.50 -9.78 -2.61
CA GLU A 110 -5.70 -9.10 -3.62
C GLU A 110 -4.32 -9.73 -3.64
N ARG A 111 -3.78 -9.95 -4.84
CA ARG A 111 -2.39 -10.35 -5.00
C ARG A 111 -1.47 -9.30 -4.38
N PHE A 112 -0.53 -9.74 -3.56
CA PHE A 112 0.51 -8.87 -3.03
C PHE A 112 1.80 -9.09 -3.80
N GLN A 113 2.21 -8.08 -4.55
CA GLN A 113 3.53 -8.05 -5.15
C GLN A 113 4.52 -7.54 -4.11
N ARG A 114 5.28 -8.44 -3.51
CA ARG A 114 6.43 -8.04 -2.71
C ARG A 114 7.39 -7.34 -3.67
N GLU A 115 7.61 -6.04 -3.46
CA GLU A 115 8.68 -5.34 -4.16
C GLU A 115 9.97 -6.10 -3.88
N THR A 116 10.41 -6.90 -4.86
CA THR A 116 11.82 -7.24 -4.95
C THR A 116 12.50 -5.89 -5.13
N ARG A 117 13.13 -5.40 -4.07
CA ARG A 117 14.21 -4.42 -4.23
C ARG A 117 15.22 -5.07 -5.16
N VAL A 118 15.02 -4.88 -6.46
CA VAL A 118 16.10 -4.97 -7.43
C VAL A 118 17.07 -3.89 -6.93
N PRO A 119 18.31 -4.23 -6.55
CA PRO A 119 19.33 -3.20 -6.46
C PRO A 119 19.25 -2.47 -7.79
N ARG A 120 18.85 -1.20 -7.78
CA ARG A 120 18.96 -0.38 -8.97
C ARG A 120 20.45 -0.35 -9.26
N VAL A 121 20.91 -1.21 -10.17
CA VAL A 121 22.15 -0.95 -10.89
C VAL A 121 21.84 0.35 -11.61
N ILE A 122 22.44 1.44 -11.14
CA ILE A 122 22.40 2.74 -11.80
C ILE A 122 23.12 2.51 -13.13
N SER A 123 22.35 2.09 -14.14
CA SER A 123 22.74 2.19 -15.53
C SER A 123 22.78 3.68 -15.83
N GLN A 124 23.96 4.29 -15.69
CA GLN A 124 24.25 5.59 -16.27
C GLN A 124 24.14 5.44 -17.79
N LEU A 125 22.96 5.69 -18.33
CA LEU A 125 22.75 5.95 -19.75
C LEU A 125 22.31 7.40 -19.87
N THR A 126 23.31 8.19 -20.22
CA THR A 126 23.29 9.50 -20.88
C THR A 126 21.95 9.90 -21.51
N ASP A 127 21.18 10.73 -20.81
CA ASP A 127 20.23 11.66 -21.41
C ASP A 127 20.70 13.07 -21.09
N ILE A 128 21.65 13.56 -21.92
CA ILE A 128 22.01 14.98 -21.95
C ILE A 128 20.82 15.71 -22.56
N LYS A 129 19.88 16.16 -21.72
CA LYS A 129 18.95 17.23 -22.09
C LYS A 129 19.80 18.47 -22.40
N ARG A 130 19.83 18.88 -23.67
CA ARG A 130 20.35 20.19 -24.08
C ARG A 130 19.69 21.27 -23.23
N ILE A 131 20.52 21.95 -22.45
CA ILE A 131 20.15 23.19 -21.76
C ILE A 131 20.17 24.28 -22.84
N PRO A 132 19.11 25.10 -23.02
CA PRO A 132 19.20 26.26 -23.88
C PRO A 132 20.16 27.27 -23.27
N GLU A 133 21.12 27.74 -24.07
CA GLU A 133 22.06 28.80 -23.71
C GLU A 133 21.27 30.06 -23.32
N VAL A 134 21.38 30.45 -22.06
CA VAL A 134 20.97 31.78 -21.59
C VAL A 134 22.22 32.63 -21.71
N GLU A 135 22.19 33.64 -22.58
CA GLU A 135 23.22 34.68 -22.64
C GLU A 135 23.25 35.41 -21.28
N GLU A 136 24.24 35.10 -20.46
CA GLU A 136 24.53 35.89 -19.25
C GLU A 136 25.12 37.24 -19.70
N GLU A 137 24.31 38.29 -19.69
CA GLU A 137 24.82 39.66 -19.69
C GLU A 137 25.68 39.86 -18.43
N THR A 138 26.99 39.98 -18.62
CA THR A 138 27.93 40.30 -17.54
C THR A 138 27.58 41.64 -16.93
N ILE A 139 27.08 41.63 -15.70
CA ILE A 139 26.83 42.80 -14.86
C ILE A 139 28.19 43.31 -14.34
N GLY A 140 29.00 43.84 -15.26
CA GLY A 140 30.29 44.46 -14.97
C GLY A 140 30.44 45.74 -15.77
N LEU A 141 30.86 46.81 -15.11
CA LEU A 141 31.17 48.07 -15.77
C LEU A 141 32.23 47.84 -16.85
N THR A 142 32.00 48.37 -18.04
CA THR A 142 32.95 48.26 -19.15
C THR A 142 34.24 49.02 -18.84
N GLU A 143 35.37 48.63 -19.47
CA GLU A 143 36.66 49.31 -19.25
C GLU A 143 36.61 50.83 -19.51
N ALA A 144 35.72 51.28 -20.39
CA ALA A 144 35.49 52.69 -20.66
C ALA A 144 34.85 53.41 -19.45
N GLU A 145 33.91 52.76 -18.76
CA GLU A 145 33.24 53.29 -17.56
C GLU A 145 34.20 53.29 -16.36
N MET A 146 35.00 52.23 -16.19
CA MET A 146 36.07 52.21 -15.17
C MET A 146 37.13 53.30 -15.40
N ALA A 147 37.49 53.57 -16.66
CA ALA A 147 38.45 54.62 -16.99
C ALA A 147 37.90 56.04 -16.74
N ALA A 148 36.59 56.26 -16.90
CA ALA A 148 35.95 57.53 -16.57
C ALA A 148 35.94 57.80 -15.07
N LEU A 149 35.59 56.80 -14.24
CA LEU A 149 35.57 56.92 -12.78
C LEU A 149 36.95 57.21 -12.18
N ARG A 150 38.01 56.60 -12.73
CA ARG A 150 39.40 56.89 -12.32
C ARG A 150 39.84 58.31 -12.67
N ARG A 151 39.28 58.89 -13.75
CA ARG A 151 39.59 60.26 -14.19
C ARG A 151 38.90 61.32 -13.32
N GLU A 152 37.80 60.96 -12.65
CA GLU A 152 37.10 61.80 -11.66
C GLU A 152 37.64 61.66 -10.22
N GLY A 153 38.78 60.98 -10.02
CA GLY A 153 39.50 60.97 -8.75
C GLY A 153 38.90 60.05 -7.67
N LEU A 154 37.98 59.16 -8.02
CA LEU A 154 37.50 58.10 -7.14
C LEU A 154 38.39 56.86 -7.27
N ASN A 155 38.99 56.45 -6.15
CA ASN A 155 39.90 55.31 -6.08
C ASN A 155 39.08 54.01 -5.92
N ILE A 156 38.72 53.38 -7.04
CA ILE A 156 38.09 52.05 -7.13
C ILE A 156 39.12 50.94 -7.35
#